data_AF-A0A8J5IMD1-F1
#
_entry.id   AF-A0A8J5IMD1-F1
#
_cell.length_a   1.000
_cell.length_b   1.000
_cell.length_c   1.000
_cell.angle_alpha   90.00
_cell.angle_beta   90.00
_cell.angle_gamma   90.00
#
_symmetry.space_group_name_H-M   'P 1'
#
loop_
_entity.id
_entity.type
_entity.pdbx_description
1 polymer ?
#
loop_
_entity_poly.entity_id
_entity_poly.type
_entity_poly.pdbx_seq_one_letter_code
_entity_poly.pdbx_strand_id
1 'polypeptide(L)'
;MMTREDSYRVDADGYTTKWRPTQLPRREFVVAWLVLMTLHALCAAYLLAMARLYFFMENPNMAYISNLLAFPEQRRFRLFGVLVGILGGLHAVQLILHIASSIHSRALVVWPRDAVITRFKKFIPGYKPGKTSSFAESKSRIHNTGMPALTAIEKTLSVQGSHFELIFVLRKAVEVAAQIYQCHNYSTLISPVWINQAFVVMTVINCLITPLLNHLMLASASRAVTKVASTRSLSARIPAIRERTFNLKFSTTTCNFIPWARRFDPIQSTFPTEILYDDTTYTRLIYENQSIFALSATDSLLKIIPHGSLLFGLVKYQLHSREKSFESLISQEKRWDRNQSIFTTPTYRMVSAVVLALHIRADKLVANANSCIAQMCEQSVRPWSAHNVSCSVVMFNCYRQGVTSPAENALDSLERNALASIIFEHCSEFRMPSSIREFPNLLGLELWNVTILNWGIEAALNANLHPKMGFLHSSLEEFPTAFFRLPIVEVSLVNNNLKTLPGDLFSSYIFPSFYTTLALSYNPLQVLPKLAKELRVIDEL
;
A
#
# COMPACT_ATOMS: atom_id res chain seq x y z
N MET A 1 -39.78 58.23 5.70
CA MET A 1 -40.43 57.89 4.41
C MET A 1 -39.56 58.47 3.31
N MET A 2 -38.64 57.68 2.75
CA MET A 2 -37.94 57.96 1.49
C MET A 2 -37.26 56.66 1.05
N THR A 3 -37.87 55.98 0.09
CA THR A 3 -37.41 54.72 -0.51
C THR A 3 -36.56 55.04 -1.73
N ARG A 4 -35.40 54.39 -1.81
CA ARG A 4 -34.44 54.48 -2.91
C ARG A 4 -34.89 53.52 -4.03
N GLU A 5 -35.12 54.08 -5.21
CA GLU A 5 -35.42 53.36 -6.45
C GLU A 5 -34.21 52.52 -6.88
N ASP A 6 -34.43 51.21 -6.99
CA ASP A 6 -33.54 50.31 -7.74
C ASP A 6 -34.08 50.23 -9.18
N SER A 7 -33.24 50.65 -10.14
CA SER A 7 -33.52 50.60 -11.57
C SER A 7 -33.66 49.14 -12.05
N TYR A 8 -34.84 48.76 -12.52
CA TYR A 8 -35.07 47.49 -13.21
C TYR A 8 -34.74 47.63 -14.69
N ARG A 9 -33.83 46.79 -15.20
CA ARG A 9 -33.70 46.53 -16.64
C ARG A 9 -34.64 45.37 -16.97
N VAL A 10 -35.70 45.65 -17.71
CA VAL A 10 -36.68 44.68 -18.18
C VAL A 10 -36.19 44.13 -19.52
N ASP A 11 -35.87 42.83 -19.57
CA ASP A 11 -35.73 42.10 -20.84
C ASP A 11 -37.12 41.68 -21.34
N ALA A 12 -37.31 41.70 -22.66
CA ALA A 12 -38.62 41.67 -23.34
C ALA A 12 -39.40 40.34 -23.29
N ASP A 13 -38.87 39.30 -22.61
CA ASP A 13 -39.56 38.03 -22.43
C ASP A 13 -39.85 37.86 -20.94
N GLY A 14 -41.10 38.05 -20.51
CA GLY A 14 -41.56 38.17 -19.12
C GLY A 14 -41.34 36.97 -18.18
N TYR A 15 -40.10 36.50 -18.03
CA TYR A 15 -39.67 35.47 -17.10
C TYR A 15 -38.60 36.01 -16.16
N THR A 16 -39.01 36.49 -14.99
CA THR A 16 -38.10 36.78 -13.88
C THR A 16 -37.58 35.47 -13.29
N THR A 17 -36.52 34.91 -13.86
CA THR A 17 -35.82 33.75 -13.28
C THR A 17 -34.92 34.22 -12.14
N LYS A 18 -35.46 34.21 -10.92
CA LYS A 18 -34.69 34.44 -9.69
C LYS A 18 -33.79 33.23 -9.42
N TRP A 19 -32.54 33.30 -9.83
CA TRP A 19 -31.53 32.25 -9.62
C TRP A 19 -31.19 32.09 -8.13
N ARG A 20 -31.56 30.95 -7.54
CA ARG A 20 -30.98 30.51 -6.25
C ARG A 20 -29.92 29.45 -6.54
N PRO A 21 -28.65 29.63 -6.12
CA PRO A 21 -27.66 28.56 -6.19
C PRO A 21 -28.19 27.36 -5.40
N THR A 22 -28.22 26.19 -6.03
CA THR A 22 -28.68 24.93 -5.44
C THR A 22 -27.71 24.51 -4.34
N GLN A 23 -27.99 24.94 -3.11
CA GLN A 23 -27.30 24.45 -1.93
C GLN A 23 -27.72 23.00 -1.68
N LEU A 24 -26.75 22.13 -1.39
CA LEU A 24 -27.01 20.81 -0.82
C LEU A 24 -28.00 20.94 0.35
N PRO A 25 -28.96 20.01 0.51
CA PRO A 25 -29.79 19.95 1.71
C PRO A 25 -28.90 19.95 2.96
N ARG A 26 -29.23 20.77 3.95
CA ARG A 26 -28.40 20.97 5.16
C ARG A 26 -27.92 19.65 5.79
N ARG A 27 -28.79 18.63 5.85
CA ARG A 27 -28.45 17.30 6.37
C ARG A 27 -27.39 16.57 5.55
N GLU A 28 -27.53 16.58 4.23
CA GLU A 28 -26.57 15.90 3.33
C GLU A 28 -25.21 16.59 3.34
N PHE A 29 -25.20 17.92 3.39
CA PHE A 29 -23.97 18.70 3.54
C PHE A 29 -23.29 18.43 4.88
N VAL A 30 -24.04 18.36 5.98
CA VAL A 30 -23.51 17.99 7.31
C VAL A 30 -22.86 16.59 7.25
N VAL A 31 -23.56 15.61 6.67
CA VAL A 31 -23.01 14.24 6.52
C VAL A 31 -21.76 14.24 5.63
N ALA A 32 -21.76 15.01 4.53
CA ALA A 32 -20.59 15.15 3.65
C ALA A 32 -19.39 15.71 4.38
N TRP A 33 -19.62 16.78 5.13
CA TRP A 33 -18.61 17.48 5.89
C TRP A 33 -18.04 16.57 6.98
N LEU A 34 -18.89 15.86 7.74
CA LEU A 34 -18.46 14.91 8.77
C LEU A 34 -17.61 13.79 8.17
N VAL A 35 -18.09 13.14 7.11
CA VAL A 35 -17.33 12.09 6.41
C VAL A 35 -15.98 12.62 5.95
N LEU A 36 -15.93 13.83 5.39
CA LEU A 36 -14.70 14.44 4.94
C LEU A 36 -13.72 14.71 6.09
N MET A 37 -14.19 15.28 7.22
CA MET A 37 -13.36 15.51 8.39
C MET A 37 -12.81 14.20 8.95
N THR A 38 -13.66 13.18 9.06
CA THR A 38 -13.26 11.84 9.50
C THR A 38 -12.18 11.26 8.58
N LEU A 39 -12.35 11.35 7.26
CA LEU A 39 -11.34 10.86 6.31
C LEU A 39 -9.99 11.57 6.46
N HIS A 40 -9.97 12.89 6.63
CA HIS A 40 -8.73 13.64 6.88
C HIS A 40 -8.11 13.27 8.23
N ALA A 41 -8.92 13.15 9.29
CA ALA A 41 -8.45 12.76 10.61
C ALA A 41 -7.82 11.35 10.61
N LEU A 42 -8.49 10.38 9.99
CA LEU A 42 -7.99 9.00 9.87
C LEU A 42 -6.71 8.95 9.03
N CYS A 43 -6.64 9.65 7.90
CA CYS A 43 -5.42 9.71 7.08
C CYS A 43 -4.26 10.38 7.83
N ALA A 44 -4.51 11.48 8.53
CA ALA A 44 -3.50 12.14 9.35
C ALA A 44 -2.97 11.21 10.44
N ALA A 45 -3.87 10.60 11.23
CA ALA A 45 -3.51 9.68 12.30
C ALA A 45 -2.70 8.49 11.78
N TYR A 46 -3.16 7.85 10.70
CA TYR A 46 -2.46 6.74 10.05
C TYR A 46 -1.06 7.10 9.59
N LEU A 47 -0.94 8.15 8.76
CA LEU A 47 0.32 8.50 8.12
C LEU A 47 1.35 9.00 9.12
N LEU A 48 0.91 9.71 10.17
CA LEU A 48 1.78 10.12 11.27
C LEU A 48 2.22 8.93 12.14
N ALA A 49 1.33 7.98 12.40
CA ALA A 49 1.70 6.74 13.08
C ALA A 49 2.69 5.92 12.26
N MET A 50 2.45 5.77 10.95
CA MET A 50 3.39 5.12 10.03
C MET A 50 4.72 5.86 9.95
N ALA A 51 4.73 7.20 9.89
CA ALA A 51 5.96 7.98 9.93
C ALA A 51 6.79 7.64 11.17
N ARG A 52 6.15 7.63 12.35
CA ARG A 52 6.80 7.24 13.61
C ARG A 52 7.34 5.82 13.56
N LEU A 53 6.58 4.87 13.00
CA LEU A 53 7.04 3.47 12.84
C LEU A 53 8.25 3.36 11.92
N TYR A 54 8.28 4.08 10.79
CA TYR A 54 9.47 4.09 9.92
C TYR A 54 10.73 4.58 10.64
N PHE A 55 10.63 5.63 11.46
CA PHE A 55 11.76 6.09 12.27
C PHE A 55 12.11 5.12 13.40
N PHE A 56 11.12 4.41 13.96
CA PHE A 56 11.36 3.38 14.96
C PHE A 56 12.13 2.18 14.40
N MET A 57 11.78 1.73 13.19
CA MET A 57 12.47 0.63 12.49
C MET A 57 13.93 0.96 12.11
N GLU A 58 14.32 2.22 12.17
CA GLU A 58 15.68 2.69 11.91
C GLU A 58 16.58 2.66 13.16
N ASN A 59 16.00 2.41 14.34
CA ASN A 59 16.76 2.26 15.58
C ASN A 59 17.73 1.07 15.45
N PRO A 60 19.01 1.20 15.84
CA PRO A 60 19.96 0.08 15.86
C PRO A 60 19.44 -1.18 16.56
N ASN A 61 18.64 -1.04 17.62
CA ASN A 61 18.04 -2.18 18.33
C ASN A 61 17.02 -2.96 17.48
N MET A 62 16.48 -2.34 16.42
CA MET A 62 15.58 -2.96 15.45
C MET A 62 16.33 -3.55 14.25
N ALA A 63 17.66 -3.60 14.25
CA ALA A 63 18.47 -4.07 13.12
C ALA A 63 18.06 -5.49 12.68
N TYR A 64 17.82 -6.40 13.62
CA TYR A 64 17.38 -7.77 13.34
C TYR A 64 16.08 -7.81 12.54
N ILE A 65 14.98 -7.28 13.10
CA ILE A 65 13.68 -7.28 12.42
C ILE A 65 13.72 -6.46 11.13
N SER A 66 14.40 -5.32 11.11
CA SER A 66 14.49 -4.48 9.92
C SER A 66 15.23 -5.15 8.77
N ASN A 67 16.30 -5.91 9.06
CA ASN A 67 17.09 -6.64 8.06
C ASN A 67 16.30 -7.82 7.47
N LEU A 68 15.46 -8.47 8.28
CA LEU A 68 14.50 -9.48 7.86
C LEU A 68 13.48 -8.95 6.84
N LEU A 69 13.01 -7.71 7.03
CA LEU A 69 12.03 -7.10 6.10
C LEU A 69 12.69 -6.74 4.77
N ALA A 70 13.85 -6.10 4.81
CA ALA A 70 14.66 -5.79 3.65
C ALA A 70 16.09 -5.45 4.06
N PHE A 71 17.06 -5.90 3.26
CA PHE A 71 18.47 -5.61 3.50
C PHE A 71 18.76 -4.09 3.53
N PRO A 72 19.77 -3.66 4.31
CA PRO A 72 20.14 -2.26 4.46
C PRO A 72 20.30 -1.48 3.15
N GLU A 73 20.82 -2.13 2.10
CA GLU A 73 21.05 -1.50 0.79
C GLU A 73 19.77 -1.19 0.03
N GLN A 74 18.71 -1.97 0.27
CA GLN A 74 17.43 -1.87 -0.45
C GLN A 74 16.45 -0.96 0.28
N ARG A 75 16.47 -0.95 1.62
CA ARG A 75 15.50 -0.21 2.43
C ARG A 75 15.78 1.29 2.49
N ARG A 76 14.72 2.10 2.47
CA ARG A 76 14.79 3.57 2.59
C ARG A 76 13.80 4.10 3.63
N PHE A 77 13.80 3.51 4.82
CA PHE A 77 12.81 3.82 5.87
C PHE A 77 12.78 5.30 6.26
N ARG A 78 13.92 5.97 6.44
CA ARG A 78 13.94 7.41 6.73
C ARG A 78 13.25 8.24 5.66
N LEU A 79 13.57 7.98 4.38
CA LEU A 79 12.98 8.71 3.26
C LEU A 79 11.46 8.52 3.24
N PHE A 80 11.01 7.27 3.32
CA PHE A 80 9.58 6.97 3.30
C PHE A 80 8.86 7.53 4.54
N GLY A 81 9.48 7.45 5.72
CA GLY A 81 9.01 8.07 6.96
C GLY A 81 8.80 9.58 6.83
N VAL A 82 9.74 10.30 6.22
CA VAL A 82 9.60 11.74 5.93
C VAL A 82 8.46 11.99 4.95
N LEU A 83 8.37 11.24 3.85
CA LEU A 83 7.33 11.43 2.83
C LEU A 83 5.93 11.21 3.40
N VAL A 84 5.70 10.11 4.12
CA VAL A 84 4.38 9.85 4.75
C VAL A 84 4.12 10.82 5.89
N GLY A 85 5.13 11.25 6.65
CA GLY A 85 5.01 12.25 7.70
C GLY A 85 4.57 13.62 7.17
N ILE A 86 5.18 14.09 6.07
CA ILE A 86 4.77 15.32 5.38
C ILE A 86 3.31 15.20 4.93
N LEU A 87 2.95 14.08 4.28
CA LEU A 87 1.60 13.87 3.78
C LEU A 87 0.56 13.83 4.91
N GLY A 88 0.88 13.15 6.01
CA GLY A 88 0.05 13.13 7.23
C GLY A 88 -0.11 14.51 7.85
N GLY A 89 0.96 15.29 7.92
CA GLY A 89 0.94 16.69 8.36
C GLY A 89 0.05 17.57 7.48
N LEU A 90 0.08 17.38 6.15
CA LEU A 90 -0.80 18.10 5.23
C LEU A 90 -2.29 17.77 5.47
N HIS A 91 -2.63 16.49 5.71
CA HIS A 91 -4.00 16.12 6.09
C HIS A 91 -4.42 16.77 7.42
N ALA A 92 -3.53 16.81 8.42
CA ALA A 92 -3.80 17.44 9.71
C ALA A 92 -4.03 18.96 9.58
N VAL A 93 -3.18 19.65 8.83
CA VAL A 93 -3.34 21.09 8.54
C VAL A 93 -4.66 21.35 7.83
N GLN A 94 -5.01 20.54 6.84
CA GLN A 94 -6.27 20.69 6.12
C GLN A 94 -7.49 20.48 7.04
N LEU A 95 -7.45 19.47 7.92
CA LEU A 95 -8.49 19.25 8.93
C LEU A 95 -8.64 20.47 9.85
N ILE A 96 -7.54 21.00 10.39
CA ILE A 96 -7.54 22.18 11.26
C ILE A 96 -8.13 23.38 10.52
N LEU A 97 -7.74 23.61 9.26
CA LEU A 97 -8.29 24.70 8.46
C LEU A 97 -9.79 24.55 8.26
N HIS A 98 -10.30 23.37 7.93
CA HIS A 98 -11.74 23.13 7.78
C HIS A 98 -12.51 23.39 9.09
N ILE A 99 -12.00 22.92 10.23
CA ILE A 99 -12.62 23.13 11.54
C ILE A 99 -12.57 24.61 11.95
N ALA A 100 -11.39 25.24 11.89
CA ALA A 100 -11.21 26.64 12.28
C ALA A 100 -12.08 27.58 11.44
N SER A 101 -12.19 27.33 10.13
CA SER A 101 -13.08 28.07 9.25
C SER A 101 -14.54 27.90 9.62
N SER A 102 -14.93 26.68 9.98
CA SER A 102 -16.31 26.39 10.37
C SER A 102 -16.68 27.08 11.69
N ILE A 103 -15.75 27.10 12.63
CA ILE A 103 -15.90 27.83 13.92
C ILE A 103 -15.99 29.33 13.65
N HIS A 104 -15.06 29.88 12.86
CA HIS A 104 -15.01 31.31 12.56
C HIS A 104 -16.29 31.80 11.86
N SER A 105 -16.76 31.05 10.87
CA SER A 105 -17.97 31.38 10.12
C SER A 105 -19.28 30.98 10.83
N ARG A 106 -19.20 30.33 12.01
CA ARG A 106 -20.35 29.75 12.74
C ARG A 106 -21.27 28.88 11.85
N ALA A 107 -20.68 28.29 10.83
CA ALA A 107 -21.36 27.50 9.80
C ALA A 107 -20.38 26.46 9.30
N LEU A 108 -20.85 25.28 8.92
CA LEU A 108 -19.98 24.25 8.34
C LEU A 108 -19.42 24.76 7.00
N VAL A 109 -18.10 24.91 6.91
CA VAL A 109 -17.41 25.44 5.74
C VAL A 109 -16.23 24.54 5.39
N VAL A 110 -16.02 24.34 4.09
CA VAL A 110 -14.83 23.69 3.55
C VAL A 110 -13.87 24.80 3.12
N TRP A 111 -12.81 25.03 3.89
CA TRP A 111 -11.79 26.05 3.57
C TRP A 111 -11.34 26.01 2.09
N PRO A 112 -11.39 27.15 1.36
CA PRO A 112 -10.99 27.21 -0.04
C PRO A 112 -9.47 27.10 -0.20
N ARG A 113 -9.02 26.10 -0.96
CA ARG A 113 -7.59 25.77 -1.14
C ARG A 113 -6.77 26.84 -1.85
N ASP A 114 -7.40 27.70 -2.64
CA ASP A 114 -6.74 28.78 -3.37
C ASP A 114 -5.98 29.71 -2.41
N ALA A 115 -6.49 29.91 -1.19
CA ALA A 115 -5.83 30.73 -0.16
C ALA A 115 -4.53 30.10 0.41
N VAL A 116 -4.39 28.78 0.42
CA VAL A 116 -3.20 28.06 0.92
C VAL A 116 -2.06 28.22 -0.08
N ILE A 117 -2.32 27.98 -1.36
CA ILE A 117 -1.32 28.13 -2.44
C ILE A 117 -0.84 29.59 -2.50
N THR A 118 -1.74 30.56 -2.41
CA THR A 118 -1.36 31.99 -2.40
C THR A 118 -0.57 32.39 -1.15
N ARG A 119 -0.82 31.79 0.02
CA ARG A 119 -0.04 32.04 1.25
C ARG A 119 1.32 31.33 1.23
N PHE A 120 1.41 30.08 0.76
CA PHE A 120 2.68 29.38 0.57
C PHE A 120 3.56 30.10 -0.44
N LYS A 121 2.98 30.63 -1.51
CA LYS A 121 3.69 31.50 -2.47
C LYS A 121 4.35 32.71 -1.80
N LYS A 122 3.74 33.31 -0.76
CA LYS A 122 4.34 34.41 0.02
C LYS A 122 5.52 34.00 0.92
N PHE A 123 5.65 32.73 1.28
CA PHE A 123 6.76 32.22 2.09
C PHE A 123 8.00 31.84 1.25
N ILE A 124 7.90 31.87 -0.08
CA ILE A 124 9.03 31.67 -0.99
C ILE A 124 9.76 33.02 -1.15
N PRO A 125 11.05 33.14 -0.78
CA PRO A 125 11.82 34.36 -1.00
C PRO A 125 11.82 34.72 -2.49
N GLY A 126 11.28 35.90 -2.84
CA GLY A 126 11.23 36.41 -4.22
C GLY A 126 9.85 36.37 -4.90
N TYR A 127 8.79 35.92 -4.24
CA TYR A 127 7.44 35.97 -4.82
C TYR A 127 6.85 37.40 -4.81
N LYS A 128 6.71 38.00 -5.99
CA LYS A 128 5.88 39.21 -6.20
C LYS A 128 4.52 38.80 -6.77
N PRO A 129 3.39 39.15 -6.13
CA PRO A 129 2.07 38.91 -6.71
C PRO A 129 1.92 39.75 -7.98
N GLY A 130 1.63 39.10 -9.10
CA GLY A 130 1.36 39.77 -10.37
C GLY A 130 0.14 40.68 -10.23
N LYS A 131 0.34 41.99 -10.39
CA LYS A 131 -0.78 42.93 -10.57
C LYS A 131 -1.40 42.64 -11.94
N THR A 132 -2.72 42.45 -11.96
CA THR A 132 -3.51 42.55 -13.18
C THR A 132 -3.45 44.01 -13.65
N SER A 133 -2.74 44.28 -14.74
CA SER A 133 -2.92 45.51 -15.51
C SER A 133 -2.69 45.27 -16.99
N SER A 134 -3.54 45.93 -17.75
CA SER A 134 -3.64 46.02 -19.20
C SER A 134 -2.31 46.28 -19.92
N PHE A 135 -2.22 45.70 -21.12
CA PHE A 135 -1.56 46.20 -22.34
C PHE A 135 -0.51 47.34 -22.16
N ALA A 136 0.77 46.99 -22.26
CA ALA A 136 1.84 47.74 -22.95
C ALA A 136 3.19 47.00 -22.77
N GLU A 137 3.97 46.93 -23.84
CA GLU A 137 5.30 46.29 -23.92
C GLU A 137 6.34 46.92 -22.97
N SER A 138 7.24 46.11 -22.41
CA SER A 138 8.69 46.39 -22.42
C SER A 138 9.49 45.19 -21.91
N LYS A 139 10.64 44.95 -22.57
CA LYS A 139 11.59 43.85 -22.36
C LYS A 139 12.28 43.95 -20.99
N SER A 140 12.31 42.86 -20.23
CA SER A 140 13.53 42.44 -19.54
C SER A 140 13.56 40.92 -19.35
N ARG A 141 14.63 40.30 -19.88
CA ARG A 141 14.98 38.90 -19.66
C ARG A 141 15.64 38.80 -18.28
N ILE A 142 15.01 38.13 -17.33
CA ILE A 142 15.71 37.47 -16.23
C ILE A 142 15.14 36.06 -16.11
N HIS A 143 16.03 35.09 -16.28
CA HIS A 143 15.77 33.65 -16.35
C HIS A 143 15.37 33.12 -14.96
N ASN A 144 14.16 32.59 -14.82
CA ASN A 144 13.75 31.78 -13.67
C ASN A 144 13.30 30.42 -14.19
N THR A 145 14.23 29.47 -14.26
CA THR A 145 14.06 28.21 -15.01
C THR A 145 13.21 27.14 -14.30
N GLY A 146 12.70 27.39 -13.09
CA GLY A 146 11.84 26.45 -12.34
C GLY A 146 10.37 26.87 -12.20
N MET A 147 10.06 28.16 -12.38
CA MET A 147 8.73 28.73 -12.14
C MET A 147 7.70 28.54 -13.28
N PRO A 148 8.08 28.46 -14.57
CA PRO A 148 7.14 28.24 -15.67
C PRO A 148 6.50 26.85 -15.61
N ALA A 149 7.26 25.84 -15.15
CA ALA A 149 6.78 24.47 -15.04
C ALA A 149 5.71 24.33 -13.95
N LEU A 150 5.93 24.89 -12.76
CA LEU A 150 4.95 24.86 -11.66
C LEU A 150 3.67 25.63 -12.00
N THR A 151 3.80 26.78 -12.66
CA THR A 151 2.63 27.58 -13.10
C THR A 151 1.91 26.96 -14.30
N ALA A 152 2.62 26.28 -15.20
CA ALA A 152 2.03 25.49 -16.28
C ALA A 152 1.33 24.23 -15.76
N ILE A 153 1.89 23.56 -14.75
CA ILE A 153 1.25 22.45 -14.04
C ILE A 153 0.00 22.94 -13.31
N GLU A 154 0.05 24.07 -12.62
CA GLU A 154 -1.11 24.70 -11.95
C GLU A 154 -2.22 25.10 -12.94
N LYS A 155 -1.85 25.63 -14.11
CA LYS A 155 -2.80 26.00 -15.18
C LYS A 155 -3.40 24.77 -15.87
N THR A 156 -2.60 23.72 -16.06
CA THR A 156 -3.06 22.44 -16.63
C THR A 156 -3.97 21.70 -15.66
N LEU A 157 -3.65 21.69 -14.37
CA LEU A 157 -4.45 21.08 -13.28
C LEU A 157 -5.64 21.94 -12.82
N SER A 158 -5.81 23.15 -13.36
CA SER A 158 -6.91 24.04 -13.01
C SER A 158 -8.24 23.56 -13.62
N VAL A 159 -9.31 23.59 -12.82
CA VAL A 159 -10.70 23.20 -13.19
C VAL A 159 -11.29 24.06 -14.33
N GLN A 160 -10.61 25.13 -14.73
CA GLN A 160 -10.98 25.98 -15.88
C GLN A 160 -10.19 25.67 -17.16
N GLY A 161 -9.26 24.71 -17.12
CA GLY A 161 -8.48 24.29 -18.29
C GLY A 161 -9.27 23.38 -19.21
N SER A 162 -8.92 23.38 -20.51
CA SER A 162 -9.47 22.49 -21.55
C SER A 162 -9.31 20.99 -21.26
N HIS A 163 -8.52 20.62 -20.25
CA HIS A 163 -8.13 19.24 -19.94
C HIS A 163 -8.62 18.73 -18.57
N PHE A 164 -9.49 19.46 -17.87
CA PHE A 164 -9.99 19.06 -16.54
C PHE A 164 -10.62 17.65 -16.54
N GLU A 165 -11.42 17.36 -17.56
CA GLU A 165 -12.03 16.06 -17.85
C GLU A 165 -11.01 14.91 -17.87
N LEU A 166 -9.97 15.09 -18.68
CA LEU A 166 -8.90 14.11 -18.86
C LEU A 166 -8.13 13.89 -17.56
N ILE A 167 -7.81 14.96 -16.84
CA ILE A 167 -7.04 14.91 -15.59
C ILE A 167 -7.82 14.18 -14.49
N PHE A 168 -9.12 14.43 -14.42
CA PHE A 168 -10.00 13.75 -13.48
C PHE A 168 -10.06 12.24 -13.74
N VAL A 169 -10.25 11.83 -15.00
CA VAL A 169 -10.24 10.41 -15.40
C VAL A 169 -8.88 9.77 -15.14
N LEU A 170 -7.78 10.44 -15.50
CA LEU A 170 -6.42 9.95 -15.28
C LEU A 170 -6.12 9.76 -13.78
N ARG A 171 -6.49 10.73 -12.93
CA ARG A 171 -6.33 10.61 -11.47
C ARG A 171 -7.03 9.36 -10.94
N LYS A 172 -8.28 9.13 -11.37
CA LYS A 172 -9.05 7.96 -10.94
C LYS A 172 -8.43 6.66 -11.45
N ALA A 173 -7.99 6.63 -12.70
CA ALA A 173 -7.30 5.47 -13.29
C ALA A 173 -6.01 5.13 -12.53
N VAL A 174 -5.19 6.14 -12.20
CA VAL A 174 -3.95 5.96 -11.42
C VAL A 174 -4.23 5.45 -10.01
N GLU A 175 -5.27 5.96 -9.35
CA GLU A 175 -5.68 5.48 -8.03
C GLU A 175 -6.16 4.02 -8.07
N VAL A 176 -6.99 3.67 -9.05
CA VAL A 176 -7.49 2.30 -9.23
C VAL A 176 -6.34 1.35 -9.57
N ALA A 177 -5.44 1.72 -10.48
CA ALA A 177 -4.27 0.92 -10.81
C ALA A 177 -3.38 0.69 -9.57
N ALA A 178 -3.18 1.72 -8.75
CA ALA A 178 -2.42 1.59 -7.50
C ALA A 178 -3.10 0.65 -6.50
N GLN A 179 -4.44 0.68 -6.40
CA GLN A 179 -5.17 -0.24 -5.52
C GLN A 179 -5.14 -1.69 -6.03
N ILE A 180 -5.29 -1.91 -7.34
CA ILE A 180 -5.18 -3.24 -7.97
C ILE A 180 -3.80 -3.82 -7.72
N TYR A 181 -2.73 -3.04 -7.94
CA TYR A 181 -1.37 -3.50 -7.69
C TYR A 181 -1.15 -3.85 -6.21
N GLN A 182 -1.59 -3.00 -5.27
CA GLN A 182 -1.50 -3.36 -3.85
C GLN A 182 -2.31 -4.62 -3.53
N CYS A 183 -3.51 -4.78 -4.11
CA CYS A 183 -4.33 -5.96 -3.90
C CYS A 183 -3.64 -7.24 -4.40
N HIS A 184 -2.94 -7.16 -5.54
CA HIS A 184 -2.09 -8.24 -6.03
C HIS A 184 -0.93 -8.55 -5.08
N ASN A 185 -0.21 -7.53 -4.60
CA ASN A 185 0.87 -7.72 -3.61
C ASN A 185 0.36 -8.28 -2.28
N TYR A 186 -0.84 -7.90 -1.83
CA TYR A 186 -1.42 -8.48 -0.63
C TYR A 186 -1.78 -9.95 -0.84
N SER A 187 -2.23 -10.32 -2.06
CA SER A 187 -2.58 -11.70 -2.37
C SER A 187 -1.39 -12.66 -2.40
N THR A 188 -0.16 -12.14 -2.54
CA THR A 188 1.10 -12.90 -2.42
C THR A 188 1.66 -12.89 -1.00
N LEU A 189 1.51 -11.80 -0.24
CA LEU A 189 2.14 -11.62 1.07
C LEU A 189 1.28 -12.07 2.25
N ILE A 190 -0.05 -12.00 2.14
CA ILE A 190 -0.97 -12.18 3.26
C ILE A 190 -1.67 -13.54 3.14
N SER A 191 -1.50 -14.41 4.14
CA SER A 191 -2.14 -15.72 4.18
C SER A 191 -3.61 -15.70 4.61
N PRO A 192 -4.08 -14.85 5.57
CA PRO A 192 -5.49 -14.87 5.97
C PRO A 192 -6.44 -14.47 4.84
N VAL A 193 -7.41 -15.34 4.58
CA VAL A 193 -8.36 -15.21 3.47
C VAL A 193 -9.22 -13.95 3.58
N TRP A 194 -9.71 -13.65 4.79
CA TRP A 194 -10.62 -12.52 5.01
C TRP A 194 -9.97 -11.17 4.70
N ILE A 195 -8.64 -11.04 4.89
CA ILE A 195 -7.90 -9.81 4.58
C ILE A 195 -7.84 -9.62 3.08
N ASN A 196 -7.46 -10.66 2.33
CA ASN A 196 -7.43 -10.64 0.88
C ASN A 196 -8.81 -10.31 0.29
N GLN A 197 -9.86 -10.96 0.81
CA GLN A 197 -11.24 -10.68 0.40
C GLN A 197 -11.64 -9.23 0.68
N ALA A 198 -11.27 -8.67 1.83
CA ALA A 198 -11.55 -7.27 2.16
C ALA A 198 -10.89 -6.29 1.18
N PHE A 199 -9.62 -6.53 0.79
CA PHE A 199 -8.92 -5.71 -0.20
C PHE A 199 -9.53 -5.82 -1.61
N VAL A 200 -9.94 -7.03 -2.01
CA VAL A 200 -10.63 -7.27 -3.29
C VAL A 200 -11.96 -6.54 -3.31
N VAL A 201 -12.80 -6.74 -2.28
CA VAL A 201 -14.11 -6.09 -2.15
C VAL A 201 -13.96 -4.57 -2.19
N MET A 202 -12.99 -4.02 -1.47
CA MET A 202 -12.72 -2.59 -1.49
C MET A 202 -12.33 -2.08 -2.89
N THR A 203 -11.44 -2.79 -3.59
CA THR A 203 -11.00 -2.42 -4.94
C THR A 203 -12.17 -2.49 -5.93
N VAL A 204 -12.98 -3.54 -5.85
CA VAL A 204 -14.21 -3.72 -6.64
C VAL A 204 -15.21 -2.59 -6.36
N ILE A 205 -15.48 -2.28 -5.09
CA ILE A 205 -16.37 -1.16 -4.72
C ILE A 205 -15.82 0.15 -5.27
N ASN A 206 -14.51 0.41 -5.18
CA ASN A 206 -13.93 1.65 -5.68
C ASN A 206 -14.02 1.80 -7.22
N CYS A 207 -13.97 0.69 -7.95
CA CYS A 207 -14.24 0.67 -9.39
C CYS A 207 -15.73 0.89 -9.71
N LEU A 208 -16.63 0.34 -8.89
CA LEU A 208 -18.08 0.35 -9.15
C LEU A 208 -18.82 1.56 -8.59
N ILE A 209 -18.25 2.27 -7.61
CA ILE A 209 -18.96 3.36 -6.91
C ILE A 209 -19.32 4.52 -7.84
N THR A 210 -18.39 4.95 -8.70
CA THR A 210 -18.62 6.02 -9.67
C THR A 210 -19.71 5.66 -10.70
N PRO A 211 -19.66 4.49 -11.38
CA PRO A 211 -20.73 4.13 -12.31
C PRO A 211 -22.07 3.80 -11.60
N LEU A 212 -22.05 3.26 -10.38
CA LEU A 212 -23.26 2.99 -9.60
C LEU A 212 -23.97 4.29 -9.21
N LEU A 213 -23.22 5.27 -8.73
CA LEU A 213 -23.75 6.61 -8.42
C LEU A 213 -24.33 7.24 -9.68
N ASN A 214 -23.62 7.19 -10.81
CA ASN A 214 -24.14 7.72 -12.08
C ASN A 214 -25.46 7.03 -12.49
N HIS A 215 -25.55 5.70 -12.40
CA HIS A 215 -26.76 4.95 -12.74
C HIS A 215 -27.93 5.27 -11.79
N LEU A 216 -27.69 5.29 -10.47
CA LEU A 216 -28.72 5.61 -9.47
C LEU A 216 -29.23 7.04 -9.64
N MET A 217 -28.34 7.99 -9.97
CA MET A 217 -28.69 9.38 -10.22
C MET A 217 -29.49 9.52 -11.52
N LEU A 218 -29.07 8.90 -12.62
CA LEU A 218 -29.82 8.88 -13.89
C LEU A 218 -31.20 8.22 -13.74
N ALA A 219 -31.28 7.11 -13.01
CA ALA A 219 -32.55 6.44 -12.71
C ALA A 219 -33.44 7.27 -11.77
N SER A 220 -32.87 8.07 -10.86
CA SER A 220 -33.63 9.00 -10.03
C SER A 220 -34.12 10.22 -10.84
N ALA A 221 -33.32 10.70 -11.79
CA ALA A 221 -33.68 11.78 -12.69
C ALA A 221 -34.80 11.36 -13.67
N SER A 222 -34.75 10.14 -14.23
CA SER A 222 -35.83 9.61 -15.08
C SER A 222 -37.13 9.39 -14.31
N ARG A 223 -37.05 8.93 -13.05
CA ARG A 223 -38.19 8.82 -12.13
C ARG A 223 -38.74 10.18 -11.68
N ALA A 224 -37.89 11.19 -11.57
CA ALA A 224 -38.31 12.55 -11.29
C ALA A 224 -39.00 13.19 -12.50
N VAL A 225 -38.49 13.00 -13.72
CA VAL A 225 -39.09 13.50 -14.96
C VAL A 225 -40.47 12.88 -15.22
N THR A 226 -40.65 11.59 -14.93
CA THR A 226 -41.96 10.92 -15.03
C THR A 226 -42.96 11.36 -13.95
N LYS A 227 -42.52 11.73 -12.75
CA LYS A 227 -43.39 12.33 -11.71
C LYS A 227 -43.67 13.83 -11.92
N VAL A 228 -42.76 14.57 -12.57
CA VAL A 228 -42.87 16.02 -12.81
C VAL A 228 -43.86 16.37 -13.93
N ALA A 229 -44.31 15.40 -14.73
CA ALA A 229 -45.41 15.60 -15.67
C ALA A 229 -46.79 15.87 -15.01
N SER A 230 -46.91 15.74 -13.67
CA SER A 230 -48.18 15.97 -12.95
C SER A 230 -48.14 17.05 -11.86
N THR A 231 -46.98 17.58 -11.46
CA THR A 231 -46.92 18.66 -10.47
C THR A 231 -45.70 19.57 -10.67
N ARG A 232 -45.96 20.81 -11.10
CA ARG A 232 -45.01 21.94 -11.09
C ARG A 232 -44.72 22.34 -9.63
N SER A 233 -43.73 21.74 -8.96
CA SER A 233 -42.92 22.41 -7.90
C SER A 233 -41.94 21.50 -7.13
N LEU A 234 -41.53 20.33 -7.62
CA LEU A 234 -40.51 19.54 -6.91
C LEU A 234 -39.12 19.66 -7.55
N SER A 235 -38.32 20.52 -6.92
CA SER A 235 -36.88 20.72 -7.11
C SER A 235 -36.11 19.43 -7.41
N ALA A 236 -35.40 19.45 -8.53
CA ALA A 236 -34.42 18.44 -8.93
C ALA A 236 -33.37 18.26 -7.82
N ARG A 237 -33.28 17.03 -7.30
CA ARG A 237 -32.38 16.63 -6.23
C ARG A 237 -30.99 16.30 -6.78
N ILE A 238 -30.01 17.12 -6.39
CA ILE A 238 -28.62 16.76 -6.00
C ILE A 238 -27.66 16.20 -7.08
N PRO A 239 -26.68 16.99 -7.55
CA PRO A 239 -25.46 16.51 -8.19
C PRO A 239 -24.17 16.73 -7.35
N ALA A 240 -24.26 16.63 -6.02
CA ALA A 240 -23.13 17.01 -5.14
C ALA A 240 -22.52 15.84 -4.33
N ILE A 241 -22.80 14.59 -4.71
CA ILE A 241 -22.21 13.39 -4.11
C ILE A 241 -21.57 12.53 -5.20
N ARG A 242 -20.79 13.13 -6.11
CA ARG A 242 -20.24 12.38 -7.26
C ARG A 242 -18.91 11.69 -7.00
N GLU A 243 -18.16 12.08 -5.97
CA GLU A 243 -16.96 11.34 -5.55
C GLU A 243 -16.77 11.40 -4.04
N ARG A 244 -17.23 10.37 -3.34
CA ARG A 244 -16.64 10.01 -2.05
C ARG A 244 -15.89 8.71 -2.26
N THR A 245 -14.61 8.83 -2.55
CA THR A 245 -13.66 7.74 -2.36
C THR A 245 -13.71 7.38 -0.88
N PHE A 246 -14.48 6.35 -0.55
CA PHE A 246 -14.49 5.78 0.79
C PHE A 246 -13.14 5.09 0.95
N ASN A 247 -12.20 5.74 1.64
CA ASN A 247 -10.87 5.18 1.88
C ASN A 247 -10.97 4.08 2.96
N LEU A 248 -11.55 2.92 2.60
CA LEU A 248 -11.53 1.71 3.43
C LEU A 248 -10.10 1.15 3.60
N LYS A 249 -9.14 1.62 2.80
CA LYS A 249 -7.75 1.12 2.78
C LYS A 249 -7.02 1.35 4.11
N PHE A 250 -7.43 2.37 4.85
CA PHE A 250 -6.93 2.64 6.20
C PHE A 250 -7.31 1.53 7.20
N SER A 251 -8.56 1.04 7.13
CA SER A 251 -9.06 0.05 8.08
C SER A 251 -8.32 -1.27 7.95
N THR A 252 -8.06 -1.73 6.72
CA THR A 252 -7.50 -3.06 6.49
C THR A 252 -6.02 -3.15 6.86
N THR A 253 -5.18 -2.15 6.53
CA THR A 253 -3.76 -2.18 6.90
C THR A 253 -3.54 -2.01 8.40
N THR A 254 -4.38 -1.20 9.07
CA THR A 254 -4.30 -1.02 10.53
C THR A 254 -4.73 -2.29 11.27
N CYS A 255 -5.75 -3.01 10.77
CA CYS A 255 -6.17 -4.30 11.33
C CYS A 255 -5.06 -5.36 11.30
N ASN A 256 -4.14 -5.31 10.32
CA ASN A 256 -3.04 -6.27 10.22
C ASN A 256 -1.90 -5.96 11.19
N PHE A 257 -1.61 -4.67 11.44
CA PHE A 257 -0.50 -4.29 12.31
C PHE A 257 -0.80 -4.47 13.80
N ILE A 258 -2.04 -4.23 14.23
CA ILE A 258 -2.44 -4.26 15.65
C ILE A 258 -2.09 -5.60 16.35
N PRO A 259 -2.36 -6.78 15.77
CA PRO A 259 -2.02 -8.07 16.39
C PRO A 259 -0.52 -8.23 16.68
N TRP A 260 0.34 -7.70 15.81
CA TRP A 260 1.80 -7.74 15.99
C TRP A 260 2.26 -6.72 17.03
N ALA A 261 1.74 -5.50 16.96
CA ALA A 261 2.06 -4.44 17.92
C ALA A 261 1.74 -4.83 19.38
N ARG A 262 0.71 -5.66 19.60
CA ARG A 262 0.35 -6.17 20.94
C ARG A 262 1.27 -7.26 21.48
N ARG A 263 1.98 -7.96 20.60
CA ARG A 263 2.90 -9.06 20.95
C ARG A 263 4.36 -8.63 20.98
N PHE A 264 4.66 -7.47 20.41
CA PHE A 264 5.99 -6.91 20.37
C PHE A 264 6.42 -6.37 21.74
N ASP A 265 7.61 -6.72 22.21
CA ASP A 265 8.22 -6.15 23.41
C ASP A 265 9.03 -4.90 23.02
N PRO A 266 8.58 -3.69 23.38
CA PRO A 266 9.28 -2.45 23.03
C PRO A 266 10.54 -2.19 23.87
N ILE A 267 10.71 -2.88 25.01
CA ILE A 267 11.90 -2.75 25.86
C ILE A 267 13.04 -3.57 25.25
N GLN A 268 12.74 -4.81 24.88
CA GLN A 268 13.71 -5.74 24.28
C GLN A 268 13.84 -5.59 22.77
N SER A 269 12.97 -4.80 22.12
CA SER A 269 12.93 -4.63 20.66
C SER A 269 12.74 -5.94 19.88
N THR A 270 12.01 -6.90 20.46
CA THR A 270 11.87 -8.26 19.91
C THR A 270 10.46 -8.83 20.07
N PHE A 271 10.23 -10.00 19.50
CA PHE A 271 9.03 -10.80 19.71
C PHE A 271 9.34 -11.98 20.65
N PRO A 272 8.33 -12.51 21.38
CA PRO A 272 8.46 -13.73 22.16
C PRO A 272 9.05 -14.89 21.34
N THR A 273 9.81 -15.76 21.98
CA THR A 273 10.49 -16.90 21.32
C THR A 273 9.51 -17.85 20.64
N GLU A 274 8.31 -18.00 21.17
CA GLU A 274 7.26 -18.83 20.55
C GLU A 274 6.80 -18.30 19.18
N ILE A 275 7.05 -17.02 18.89
CA ILE A 275 6.76 -16.43 17.58
C ILE A 275 7.96 -16.57 16.65
N LEU A 276 9.18 -16.41 17.18
CA LEU A 276 10.42 -16.41 16.41
C LEU A 276 10.84 -17.83 15.98
N TYR A 277 10.44 -18.86 16.73
CA TYR A 277 10.73 -20.27 16.44
C TYR A 277 9.52 -21.07 15.97
N ASP A 278 8.39 -20.42 15.66
CA ASP A 278 7.23 -21.10 15.06
C ASP A 278 7.29 -21.00 13.54
N ASP A 279 7.31 -22.18 12.90
CA ASP A 279 7.45 -22.42 11.46
C ASP A 279 6.57 -21.50 10.59
N THR A 280 5.32 -21.28 11.01
CA THR A 280 4.34 -20.50 10.23
C THR A 280 4.29 -19.04 10.67
N THR A 281 4.30 -18.79 11.98
CA THR A 281 4.08 -17.49 12.57
C THR A 281 5.28 -16.57 12.32
N TYR A 282 6.49 -17.11 12.33
CA TYR A 282 7.70 -16.33 12.01
C TYR A 282 7.70 -15.83 10.57
N THR A 283 7.46 -16.73 9.60
CA THR A 283 7.36 -16.36 8.18
C THR A 283 6.21 -15.36 7.95
N ARG A 284 5.07 -15.59 8.62
CA ARG A 284 3.90 -14.71 8.54
C ARG A 284 4.17 -13.32 9.11
N LEU A 285 4.88 -13.21 10.25
CA LEU A 285 5.30 -11.94 10.83
C LEU A 285 6.07 -11.12 9.80
N ILE A 286 7.05 -11.74 9.14
CA ILE A 286 7.92 -11.05 8.16
C ILE A 286 7.09 -10.57 6.97
N TYR A 287 6.37 -11.47 6.31
CA TYR A 287 5.61 -11.17 5.09
C TYR A 287 4.46 -10.17 5.33
N GLU A 288 3.73 -10.29 6.43
CA GLU A 288 2.69 -9.31 6.78
C GLU A 288 3.29 -7.92 7.03
N ASN A 289 4.46 -7.82 7.67
CA ASN A 289 5.16 -6.54 7.86
C ASN A 289 5.74 -6.01 6.54
N GLN A 290 6.25 -6.85 5.65
CA GLN A 290 6.65 -6.45 4.29
C GLN A 290 5.47 -5.86 3.50
N SER A 291 4.24 -6.31 3.76
CA SER A 291 3.03 -5.75 3.15
C SER A 291 2.68 -4.35 3.69
N ILE A 292 3.09 -4.05 4.93
CA ILE A 292 2.83 -2.78 5.63
C ILE A 292 3.89 -1.75 5.22
N PHE A 293 5.18 -2.09 5.36
CA PHE A 293 6.29 -1.17 5.08
C PHE A 293 6.60 -1.07 3.59
N ALA A 294 6.96 0.12 3.13
CA ALA A 294 7.46 0.33 1.78
C ALA A 294 8.92 -0.13 1.70
N LEU A 295 9.17 -1.16 0.90
CA LEU A 295 10.51 -1.73 0.70
C LEU A 295 11.16 -1.25 -0.60
N SER A 296 10.38 -0.63 -1.49
CA SER A 296 10.84 -0.07 -2.75
C SER A 296 10.20 1.29 -3.02
N ALA A 297 10.80 2.07 -3.93
CA ALA A 297 10.25 3.35 -4.35
C ALA A 297 8.88 3.18 -5.03
N THR A 298 8.68 2.11 -5.79
CA THR A 298 7.41 1.81 -6.46
C THR A 298 6.31 1.49 -5.45
N ASP A 299 6.57 0.62 -4.48
CA ASP A 299 5.60 0.30 -3.43
C ASP A 299 5.28 1.53 -2.57
N SER A 300 6.28 2.36 -2.25
CA SER A 300 6.05 3.65 -1.57
C SER A 300 5.10 4.57 -2.35
N LEU A 301 5.30 4.70 -3.66
CA LEU A 301 4.45 5.55 -4.50
C LEU A 301 3.00 5.02 -4.52
N LEU A 302 2.81 3.71 -4.69
CA LEU A 302 1.48 3.07 -4.77
C LEU A 302 0.72 3.13 -3.44
N LYS A 303 1.44 3.15 -2.31
CA LYS A 303 0.88 3.42 -0.98
C LYS A 303 0.50 4.90 -0.79
N ILE A 304 1.27 5.84 -1.33
CA ILE A 304 1.01 7.30 -1.21
C ILE A 304 -0.13 7.79 -2.12
N ILE A 305 -0.28 7.24 -3.32
CA ILE A 305 -1.25 7.70 -4.35
C ILE A 305 -2.68 7.86 -3.80
N PRO A 306 -3.28 6.89 -3.08
CA PRO A 306 -4.65 7.06 -2.57
C PRO A 306 -4.79 8.19 -1.55
N HIS A 307 -3.78 8.41 -0.72
CA HIS A 307 -3.77 9.52 0.25
C HIS A 307 -3.61 10.87 -0.46
N GLY A 308 -2.70 10.95 -1.43
CA GLY A 308 -2.57 12.13 -2.29
C GLY A 308 -3.86 12.42 -3.06
N SER A 309 -4.52 11.38 -3.59
CA SER A 309 -5.82 11.50 -4.28
C SER A 309 -6.89 12.07 -3.36
N LEU A 310 -6.99 11.64 -2.10
CA LEU A 310 -7.90 12.24 -1.13
C LEU A 310 -7.52 13.69 -0.81
N LEU A 311 -6.23 13.94 -0.54
CA LEU A 311 -5.72 15.25 -0.18
C LEU A 311 -5.99 16.27 -1.28
N PHE A 312 -5.76 15.91 -2.54
CA PHE A 312 -5.96 16.79 -3.70
C PHE A 312 -7.33 16.60 -4.39
N GLY A 313 -8.14 15.64 -3.94
CA GLY A 313 -9.39 15.17 -4.54
C GLY A 313 -10.47 16.24 -4.71
N LEU A 314 -10.64 17.04 -3.66
CA LEU A 314 -11.77 17.98 -3.45
C LEU A 314 -11.62 19.32 -4.18
N VAL A 315 -11.20 19.29 -5.44
CA VAL A 315 -11.00 20.52 -6.20
C VAL A 315 -12.36 21.17 -6.48
N LYS A 316 -12.63 22.28 -5.77
CA LYS A 316 -13.63 23.33 -6.05
C LYS A 316 -15.11 22.90 -6.14
N TYR A 317 -15.82 23.00 -5.02
CA TYR A 317 -17.27 23.25 -5.01
C TYR A 317 -17.68 24.67 -4.58
N GLN A 318 -16.73 25.60 -4.37
CA GLN A 318 -17.06 26.91 -3.81
C GLN A 318 -16.69 28.15 -4.66
N LEU A 319 -16.30 28.03 -5.94
CA LEU A 319 -15.79 29.20 -6.69
C LEU A 319 -16.34 29.42 -8.10
N HIS A 320 -17.59 29.07 -8.37
CA HIS A 320 -18.25 29.57 -9.59
C HIS A 320 -19.68 30.08 -9.32
N SER A 321 -19.78 31.14 -8.52
CA SER A 321 -20.97 32.00 -8.48
C SER A 321 -20.79 33.28 -9.32
N ARG A 322 -19.84 33.31 -10.27
CA ARG A 322 -19.72 34.43 -11.20
C ARG A 322 -19.75 33.92 -12.64
N GLU A 323 -20.91 34.14 -13.23
CA GLU A 323 -21.07 34.50 -14.65
C GLU A 323 -20.83 33.38 -15.68
N LYS A 324 -21.48 32.22 -15.48
CA LYS A 324 -21.81 31.33 -16.60
C LYS A 324 -23.31 31.07 -16.62
N SER A 325 -23.94 31.23 -17.78
CA SER A 325 -25.37 30.95 -17.93
C SER A 325 -25.63 29.47 -17.61
N PHE A 326 -26.71 29.22 -16.90
CA PHE A 326 -27.14 27.88 -16.47
C PHE A 326 -27.22 26.88 -17.65
N GLU A 327 -27.60 27.35 -18.84
CA GLU A 327 -27.57 26.63 -20.12
C GLU A 327 -26.17 26.06 -20.45
N SER A 328 -25.12 26.85 -20.26
CA SER A 328 -23.73 26.43 -20.51
C SER A 328 -23.25 25.39 -19.49
N LEU A 329 -23.68 25.51 -18.22
CA LEU A 329 -23.33 24.56 -17.17
C LEU A 329 -24.10 23.24 -17.34
N ILE A 330 -25.39 23.27 -17.68
CA ILE A 330 -26.19 22.08 -17.98
C ILE A 330 -25.73 21.39 -19.25
N SER A 331 -25.39 22.12 -20.32
CA SER A 331 -24.88 21.49 -21.54
C SER A 331 -23.49 20.87 -21.32
N GLN A 332 -22.64 21.50 -20.51
CA GLN A 332 -21.36 20.95 -20.09
C GLN A 332 -21.53 19.73 -19.16
N GLU A 333 -22.49 19.75 -18.23
CA GLU A 333 -22.81 18.63 -17.32
C GLU A 333 -23.48 17.45 -18.07
N LYS A 334 -24.40 17.71 -19.01
CA LYS A 334 -24.99 16.69 -19.90
C LYS A 334 -23.96 16.10 -20.88
N ARG A 335 -23.02 16.91 -21.39
CA ARG A 335 -21.91 16.45 -22.24
C ARG A 335 -20.91 15.61 -21.43
N TRP A 336 -20.62 16.03 -20.19
CA TRP A 336 -19.84 15.28 -19.20
C TRP A 336 -20.48 13.91 -18.92
N ASP A 337 -21.77 13.88 -18.53
CA ASP A 337 -22.47 12.64 -18.18
C ASP A 337 -22.55 11.67 -19.37
N ARG A 338 -22.74 12.19 -20.58
CA ARG A 338 -22.76 11.38 -21.81
C ARG A 338 -21.38 10.79 -22.14
N ASN A 339 -20.31 11.57 -22.14
CA ASN A 339 -18.96 11.09 -22.48
C ASN A 339 -18.37 10.19 -21.38
N GLN A 340 -18.62 10.51 -20.10
CA GLN A 340 -18.17 9.68 -18.97
C GLN A 340 -18.92 8.33 -18.95
N SER A 341 -20.23 8.32 -19.22
CA SER A 341 -21.04 7.08 -19.23
C SER A 341 -20.67 6.12 -20.36
N ILE A 342 -20.28 6.63 -21.54
CA ILE A 342 -20.06 5.77 -22.72
C ILE A 342 -18.75 4.96 -22.61
N PHE A 343 -17.65 5.58 -22.12
CA PHE A 343 -16.34 4.92 -22.15
C PHE A 343 -15.81 4.51 -20.77
N THR A 344 -16.00 5.34 -19.73
CA THR A 344 -15.37 5.06 -18.43
C THR A 344 -16.13 4.01 -17.61
N THR A 345 -17.47 4.04 -17.68
CA THR A 345 -18.34 3.08 -16.97
C THR A 345 -18.14 1.62 -17.40
N PRO A 346 -18.14 1.27 -18.70
CA PRO A 346 -17.88 -0.12 -19.11
C PRO A 346 -16.45 -0.54 -18.76
N THR A 347 -15.48 0.37 -18.86
CA THR A 347 -14.08 0.09 -18.50
C THR A 347 -13.95 -0.28 -17.02
N TYR A 348 -14.46 0.52 -16.10
CA TYR A 348 -14.37 0.21 -14.67
C TYR A 348 -15.15 -1.06 -14.26
N ARG A 349 -16.27 -1.35 -14.93
CA ARG A 349 -16.99 -2.62 -14.75
C ARG A 349 -16.19 -3.82 -15.24
N MET A 350 -15.55 -3.71 -16.41
CA MET A 350 -14.66 -4.73 -16.94
C MET A 350 -13.49 -4.99 -15.99
N VAL A 351 -12.80 -3.92 -15.55
CA VAL A 351 -11.70 -4.01 -14.58
C VAL A 351 -12.15 -4.71 -13.30
N SER A 352 -13.30 -4.35 -12.76
CA SER A 352 -13.88 -5.01 -11.58
C SER A 352 -14.15 -6.50 -11.82
N ALA A 353 -14.69 -6.87 -12.98
CA ALA A 353 -14.96 -8.26 -13.33
C ALA A 353 -13.65 -9.06 -13.47
N VAL A 354 -12.63 -8.48 -14.08
CA VAL A 354 -11.29 -9.09 -14.22
C VAL A 354 -10.66 -9.32 -12.85
N VAL A 355 -10.65 -8.31 -11.97
CA VAL A 355 -10.11 -8.44 -10.59
C VAL A 355 -10.81 -9.57 -9.84
N LEU A 356 -12.15 -9.63 -9.91
CA LEU A 356 -12.92 -10.69 -9.25
C LEU A 356 -12.63 -12.07 -9.86
N ALA A 357 -12.56 -12.18 -11.19
CA ALA A 357 -12.26 -13.43 -11.87
C ALA A 357 -10.86 -13.96 -11.52
N LEU A 358 -9.86 -13.08 -11.46
CA LEU A 358 -8.51 -13.43 -11.04
C LEU A 358 -8.47 -13.90 -9.59
N HIS A 359 -9.17 -13.23 -8.68
CA HIS A 359 -9.27 -13.64 -7.29
C HIS A 359 -9.94 -15.02 -7.13
N ILE A 360 -11.08 -15.24 -7.79
CA ILE A 360 -11.79 -16.53 -7.77
C ILE A 360 -10.91 -17.64 -8.37
N ARG A 361 -10.18 -17.36 -9.46
CA ARG A 361 -9.26 -18.34 -10.05
C ARG A 361 -8.16 -18.72 -9.06
N ALA A 362 -7.54 -17.76 -8.38
CA ALA A 362 -6.50 -18.02 -7.39
C ALA A 362 -7.04 -18.86 -6.22
N ASP A 363 -8.25 -18.56 -5.73
CA ASP A 363 -8.91 -19.38 -4.70
C ASP A 363 -9.17 -20.82 -5.16
N LYS A 364 -9.62 -21.00 -6.41
CA LYS A 364 -9.87 -22.33 -6.98
C LYS A 364 -8.59 -23.16 -7.14
N LEU A 365 -7.45 -22.54 -7.46
CA LEU A 365 -6.18 -23.26 -7.56
C LEU A 365 -5.77 -23.89 -6.23
N VAL A 366 -5.93 -23.15 -5.13
CA VAL A 366 -5.63 -23.67 -3.78
C VAL A 366 -6.66 -24.72 -3.36
N ALA A 367 -7.95 -24.49 -3.64
CA ALA A 367 -9.02 -25.44 -3.29
C ALA A 367 -8.92 -26.78 -4.03
N ASN A 368 -8.34 -26.78 -5.23
CA ASN A 368 -8.16 -27.97 -6.07
C ASN A 368 -6.77 -28.62 -5.91
N ALA A 369 -6.00 -28.24 -4.89
CA ALA A 369 -4.72 -28.87 -4.61
C ALA A 369 -4.87 -30.38 -4.39
N ASN A 370 -3.93 -31.17 -4.89
CA ASN A 370 -3.92 -32.61 -4.64
C ASN A 370 -3.64 -32.91 -3.16
N SER A 371 -3.95 -34.13 -2.71
CA SER A 371 -3.81 -34.51 -1.29
C SER A 371 -2.38 -34.37 -0.77
N CYS A 372 -1.36 -34.61 -1.60
CA CYS A 372 0.04 -34.51 -1.19
C CYS A 372 0.44 -33.06 -0.89
N ILE A 373 0.18 -32.13 -1.80
CA ILE A 373 0.46 -30.70 -1.61
C ILE A 373 -0.39 -30.14 -0.46
N ALA A 374 -1.65 -30.57 -0.35
CA ALA A 374 -2.52 -30.14 0.74
C ALA A 374 -2.00 -30.58 2.12
N GLN A 375 -1.31 -31.74 2.21
CA GLN A 375 -0.69 -32.21 3.45
C GLN A 375 0.62 -31.49 3.79
N MET A 376 1.35 -30.99 2.79
CA MET A 376 2.61 -30.30 2.99
C MET A 376 2.46 -28.78 3.15
N CYS A 377 1.32 -28.22 2.76
CA CYS A 377 1.11 -26.78 2.75
C CYS A 377 0.58 -26.28 4.08
N GLU A 378 1.49 -25.79 4.93
CA GLU A 378 1.14 -25.23 6.23
C GLU A 378 0.53 -23.82 6.12
N GLN A 379 0.95 -23.06 5.10
CA GLN A 379 0.42 -21.70 4.90
C GLN A 379 0.15 -21.38 3.42
N SER A 380 -1.13 -21.30 3.04
CA SER A 380 -1.56 -20.96 1.68
C SER A 380 -1.63 -19.45 1.40
N VAL A 381 -1.28 -19.06 0.17
CA VAL A 381 -1.45 -17.69 -0.38
C VAL A 381 -2.16 -17.75 -1.73
N ARG A 382 -2.64 -16.61 -2.26
CA ARG A 382 -3.51 -16.55 -3.45
C ARG A 382 -3.03 -15.53 -4.49
N PRO A 383 -1.83 -15.69 -5.08
CA PRO A 383 -1.35 -14.81 -6.15
C PRO A 383 -2.31 -14.86 -7.34
N TRP A 384 -2.70 -13.71 -7.86
CA TRP A 384 -3.57 -13.67 -9.05
C TRP A 384 -2.90 -14.18 -10.32
N SER A 385 -1.57 -14.11 -10.37
CA SER A 385 -0.74 -14.58 -11.49
C SER A 385 -0.26 -16.02 -11.31
N ALA A 386 -0.73 -16.74 -10.28
CA ALA A 386 -0.31 -18.12 -10.06
C ALA A 386 -0.83 -19.04 -11.17
N HIS A 387 0.02 -19.99 -11.53
CA HIS A 387 -0.32 -21.10 -12.42
C HIS A 387 -0.43 -22.41 -11.64
N ASN A 388 0.35 -22.54 -10.57
CA ASN A 388 0.43 -23.71 -9.71
C ASN A 388 -0.13 -23.42 -8.31
N VAL A 389 -0.19 -24.46 -7.46
CA VAL A 389 -0.66 -24.33 -6.08
C VAL A 389 0.31 -23.43 -5.31
N SER A 390 -0.23 -22.38 -4.70
CA SER A 390 0.57 -21.36 -4.03
C SER A 390 0.59 -21.58 -2.53
N CYS A 391 1.76 -21.99 -2.04
CA CYS A 391 2.02 -22.19 -0.62
C CYS A 391 3.23 -21.37 -0.19
N SER A 392 3.10 -20.56 0.87
CA SER A 392 4.18 -19.75 1.40
C SER A 392 5.05 -20.50 2.40
N VAL A 393 4.49 -21.41 3.19
CA VAL A 393 5.25 -22.25 4.13
C VAL A 393 4.95 -23.71 3.80
N VAL A 394 5.99 -24.44 3.41
CA VAL A 394 5.89 -25.85 3.04
C VAL A 394 6.67 -26.70 4.03
N MET A 395 6.02 -27.73 4.56
CA MET A 395 6.62 -28.72 5.44
C MET A 395 6.64 -30.08 4.73
N PHE A 396 7.83 -30.53 4.35
CA PHE A 396 8.04 -31.85 3.78
C PHE A 396 8.47 -32.81 4.88
N ASN A 397 7.52 -33.62 5.36
CA ASN A 397 7.79 -34.65 6.34
C ASN A 397 7.99 -36.02 5.68
N CYS A 398 9.24 -36.49 5.62
CA CYS A 398 9.60 -37.77 5.00
C CYS A 398 8.87 -38.96 5.64
N TYR A 399 8.73 -38.96 6.97
CA TYR A 399 8.00 -39.99 7.72
C TYR A 399 6.50 -40.04 7.33
N ARG A 400 5.82 -38.88 7.23
CA ARG A 400 4.42 -38.82 6.79
C ARG A 400 4.24 -39.22 5.33
N GLN A 401 5.24 -38.94 4.49
CA GLN A 401 5.23 -39.31 3.07
C GLN A 401 5.66 -40.77 2.83
N GLY A 402 6.15 -41.48 3.86
CA GLY A 402 6.62 -42.86 3.74
C GLY A 402 7.90 -43.00 2.90
N VAL A 403 8.73 -41.96 2.86
CA VAL A 403 9.99 -41.91 2.10
C VAL A 403 11.16 -41.56 3.01
N THR A 404 12.39 -41.85 2.61
CA THR A 404 13.61 -41.48 3.37
C THR A 404 14.18 -40.12 2.97
N SER A 405 13.81 -39.62 1.78
CA SER A 405 14.23 -38.34 1.21
C SER A 405 13.16 -37.81 0.24
N PRO A 406 13.02 -36.49 0.07
CA PRO A 406 12.23 -35.93 -1.02
C PRO A 406 12.78 -36.37 -2.39
N ALA A 407 11.88 -36.59 -3.35
CA ALA A 407 12.23 -36.77 -4.76
C ALA A 407 12.63 -35.42 -5.40
N GLU A 408 13.41 -35.44 -6.48
CA GLU A 408 13.86 -34.22 -7.19
C GLU A 408 12.69 -33.32 -7.63
N ASN A 409 11.60 -33.95 -8.08
CA ASN A 409 10.38 -33.28 -8.55
C ASN A 409 9.35 -33.02 -7.44
N ALA A 410 9.70 -33.24 -6.16
CA ALA A 410 8.76 -33.09 -5.05
C ALA A 410 8.19 -31.67 -4.93
N LEU A 411 8.91 -30.66 -5.44
CA LEU A 411 8.53 -29.25 -5.35
C LEU A 411 7.95 -28.69 -6.66
N ASP A 412 7.91 -29.47 -7.75
CA ASP A 412 7.57 -28.98 -9.10
C ASP A 412 6.13 -28.46 -9.22
N SER A 413 5.24 -28.95 -8.36
CA SER A 413 3.83 -28.56 -8.35
C SER A 413 3.56 -27.28 -7.56
N LEU A 414 4.59 -26.71 -6.91
CA LEU A 414 4.48 -25.47 -6.14
C LEU A 414 4.67 -24.24 -7.04
N GLU A 415 3.96 -23.16 -6.74
CA GLU A 415 4.16 -21.88 -7.40
C GLU A 415 5.49 -21.25 -6.98
N ARG A 416 6.37 -20.98 -7.96
CA ARG A 416 7.76 -20.59 -7.72
C ARG A 416 7.91 -19.28 -6.95
N ASN A 417 7.00 -18.35 -7.21
CA ASN A 417 7.00 -17.04 -6.55
C ASN A 417 6.26 -17.03 -5.21
N ALA A 418 5.60 -18.13 -4.82
CA ALA A 418 4.81 -18.18 -3.58
C ALA A 418 5.62 -18.71 -2.39
N LEU A 419 6.56 -19.63 -2.62
CA LEU A 419 7.32 -20.27 -1.55
C LEU A 419 8.22 -19.26 -0.82
N ALA A 420 8.00 -19.13 0.48
CA ALA A 420 8.73 -18.24 1.37
C ALA A 420 9.61 -19.02 2.35
N SER A 421 9.08 -20.04 3.01
CA SER A 421 9.85 -20.95 3.87
C SER A 421 9.60 -22.40 3.49
N ILE A 422 10.64 -23.21 3.56
CA ILE A 422 10.55 -24.66 3.40
C ILE A 422 11.24 -25.37 4.56
N ILE A 423 10.53 -26.35 5.11
CA ILE A 423 10.99 -27.19 6.22
C ILE A 423 11.08 -28.62 5.70
N PHE A 424 12.22 -29.26 5.89
CA PHE A 424 12.36 -30.71 5.70
C PHE A 424 12.53 -31.36 7.06
N GLU A 425 11.67 -32.34 7.35
CA GLU A 425 11.69 -33.02 8.63
C GLU A 425 11.66 -34.55 8.51
N HIS A 426 12.33 -35.19 9.47
CA HIS A 426 12.33 -36.65 9.65
C HIS A 426 12.85 -37.43 8.43
N CYS A 427 13.88 -36.91 7.75
CA CYS A 427 14.49 -37.53 6.58
C CYS A 427 15.84 -38.20 6.94
N SER A 428 15.87 -39.53 6.96
CA SER A 428 17.05 -40.31 7.37
C SER A 428 18.16 -40.39 6.31
N GLU A 429 17.86 -40.11 5.05
CA GLU A 429 18.83 -40.12 3.94
C GLU A 429 18.66 -38.88 3.06
N PHE A 430 18.58 -37.70 3.69
CA PHE A 430 18.20 -36.46 3.04
C PHE A 430 19.13 -36.09 1.89
N ARG A 431 18.55 -35.88 0.71
CA ARG A 431 19.19 -35.29 -0.47
C ARG A 431 18.45 -34.00 -0.81
N MET A 432 19.18 -32.90 -0.90
CA MET A 432 18.58 -31.60 -1.25
C MET A 432 18.07 -31.64 -2.70
N PRO A 433 16.78 -31.41 -2.97
CA PRO A 433 16.26 -31.42 -4.33
C PRO A 433 16.76 -30.20 -5.12
N SER A 434 17.18 -30.40 -6.35
CA SER A 434 17.70 -29.34 -7.24
C SER A 434 16.67 -28.25 -7.56
N SER A 435 15.38 -28.59 -7.52
CA SER A 435 14.26 -27.67 -7.69
C SER A 435 14.23 -26.53 -6.65
N ILE A 436 14.95 -26.65 -5.53
CA ILE A 436 15.09 -25.57 -4.53
C ILE A 436 15.57 -24.25 -5.16
N ARG A 437 16.37 -24.34 -6.23
CA ARG A 437 16.94 -23.19 -6.95
C ARG A 437 15.92 -22.37 -7.74
N GLU A 438 14.71 -22.90 -7.92
CA GLU A 438 13.65 -22.26 -8.71
C GLU A 438 12.83 -21.27 -7.89
N PHE A 439 13.10 -21.09 -6.59
CA PHE A 439 12.27 -20.30 -5.67
C PHE A 439 12.93 -18.95 -5.33
N PRO A 440 12.74 -17.90 -6.15
CA PRO A 440 13.43 -16.61 -5.97
C PRO A 440 13.00 -15.84 -4.72
N ASN A 441 11.86 -16.20 -4.13
CA ASN A 441 11.31 -15.56 -2.93
C ASN A 441 11.59 -16.34 -1.64
N LEU A 442 12.42 -17.39 -1.70
CA LEU A 442 12.80 -18.18 -0.54
C LEU A 442 13.51 -17.28 0.48
N LEU A 443 12.85 -17.15 1.63
CA LEU A 443 13.27 -16.41 2.81
C LEU A 443 13.91 -17.35 3.84
N GLY A 444 13.40 -18.58 3.98
CA GLY A 444 13.80 -19.51 5.02
C GLY A 444 14.05 -20.92 4.51
N LEU A 445 15.05 -21.60 5.06
CA LEU A 445 15.24 -23.05 4.94
C LEU A 445 15.46 -23.63 6.33
N GLU A 446 14.68 -24.66 6.66
CA GLU A 446 14.74 -25.34 7.94
C GLU A 446 14.94 -26.85 7.74
N LEU A 447 15.92 -27.41 8.45
CA LEU A 447 16.26 -28.82 8.41
C LEU A 447 16.18 -29.40 9.83
N TRP A 448 15.12 -30.17 10.11
CA TRP A 448 14.81 -30.68 11.44
C TRP A 448 14.84 -32.21 11.50
N ASN A 449 15.70 -32.77 12.35
CA ASN A 449 15.87 -34.23 12.46
C ASN A 449 16.11 -34.89 11.09
N VAL A 450 17.13 -34.40 10.39
CA VAL A 450 17.55 -34.90 9.08
C VAL A 450 19.00 -35.35 9.12
N THR A 451 19.33 -36.38 8.32
CA THR A 451 20.71 -36.80 8.07
C THR A 451 21.06 -36.50 6.62
N ILE A 452 21.91 -35.50 6.39
CA ILE A 452 22.26 -35.05 5.03
C ILE A 452 23.22 -36.05 4.40
N LEU A 453 22.76 -36.74 3.36
CA LEU A 453 23.57 -37.67 2.58
C LEU A 453 24.23 -36.97 1.38
N ASN A 454 23.49 -36.10 0.69
CA ASN A 454 24.03 -35.30 -0.42
C ASN A 454 23.43 -33.89 -0.46
N TRP A 455 24.29 -32.89 -0.56
CA TRP A 455 23.94 -31.52 -0.91
C TRP A 455 24.97 -30.99 -1.89
N GLY A 456 24.81 -31.38 -3.16
CA GLY A 456 25.74 -31.02 -4.22
C GLY A 456 25.50 -29.62 -4.79
N ILE A 457 26.36 -29.23 -5.74
CA ILE A 457 26.34 -27.91 -6.38
C ILE A 457 25.07 -27.68 -7.22
N GLU A 458 24.43 -28.75 -7.67
CA GLU A 458 23.18 -28.78 -8.39
C GLU A 458 22.03 -28.18 -7.59
N ALA A 459 22.06 -28.30 -6.26
CA ALA A 459 21.08 -27.78 -5.32
C ALA A 459 21.68 -26.71 -4.38
N ALA A 460 22.81 -26.10 -4.77
CA ALA A 460 23.45 -25.07 -3.98
C ALA A 460 22.61 -23.79 -3.92
N LEU A 461 22.36 -23.33 -2.70
CA LEU A 461 21.85 -21.99 -2.46
C LEU A 461 22.95 -20.98 -2.83
N ASN A 462 22.56 -19.90 -3.51
CA ASN A 462 23.43 -18.76 -3.75
C ASN A 462 22.63 -17.45 -3.75
N ALA A 463 23.33 -16.33 -3.53
CA ALA A 463 22.74 -14.99 -3.42
C ALA A 463 22.01 -14.52 -4.68
N ASN A 464 22.44 -14.98 -5.86
CA ASN A 464 21.83 -14.57 -7.13
C ASN A 464 20.47 -15.25 -7.36
N LEU A 465 20.33 -16.51 -6.92
CA LEU A 465 19.08 -17.27 -7.05
C LEU A 465 18.12 -16.98 -5.89
N HIS A 466 18.64 -16.75 -4.68
CA HIS A 466 17.83 -16.51 -3.48
C HIS A 466 18.17 -15.16 -2.83
N PRO A 467 17.85 -14.04 -3.52
CA PRO A 467 18.21 -12.70 -3.05
C PRO A 467 17.44 -12.26 -1.80
N LYS A 468 16.42 -13.03 -1.36
CA LYS A 468 15.59 -12.75 -0.19
C LYS A 468 15.88 -13.65 1.00
N MET A 469 16.85 -14.55 0.89
CA MET A 469 17.15 -15.51 1.94
C MET A 469 17.52 -14.75 3.23
N GLY A 470 16.73 -14.92 4.29
CA GLY A 470 16.87 -14.21 5.55
C GLY A 470 17.29 -15.11 6.71
N PHE A 471 16.87 -16.38 6.73
CA PHE A 471 17.19 -17.28 7.83
C PHE A 471 17.46 -18.72 7.40
N LEU A 472 18.33 -19.41 8.15
CA LEU A 472 18.57 -20.85 8.00
C LEU A 472 18.69 -21.52 9.35
N HIS A 473 17.87 -22.53 9.58
CA HIS A 473 17.92 -23.37 10.77
C HIS A 473 18.27 -24.79 10.35
N SER A 474 19.31 -25.37 10.93
CA SER A 474 19.79 -26.67 10.45
C SER A 474 20.38 -27.53 11.54
N SER A 475 20.13 -28.83 11.44
CA SER A 475 20.84 -29.86 12.20
C SER A 475 22.06 -30.35 11.40
N LEU A 476 23.27 -29.89 11.75
CA LEU A 476 24.53 -30.25 11.08
C LEU A 476 25.55 -30.84 12.05
N GLU A 477 26.28 -31.85 11.55
CA GLU A 477 27.43 -32.42 12.25
C GLU A 477 28.73 -31.61 12.02
N GLU A 478 28.83 -30.91 10.89
CA GLU A 478 29.96 -30.06 10.51
C GLU A 478 29.54 -28.63 10.23
N PHE A 479 30.46 -27.68 10.42
CA PHE A 479 30.18 -26.27 10.25
C PHE A 479 30.01 -25.89 8.76
N PRO A 480 28.90 -25.26 8.34
CA PRO A 480 28.60 -25.04 6.93
C PRO A 480 29.19 -23.73 6.40
N THR A 481 30.50 -23.68 6.19
CA THR A 481 31.19 -22.44 5.73
C THR A 481 30.61 -21.88 4.42
N ALA A 482 30.02 -22.73 3.58
CA ALA A 482 29.37 -22.32 2.34
C ALA A 482 28.13 -21.42 2.56
N PHE A 483 27.40 -21.60 3.66
CA PHE A 483 26.19 -20.79 3.94
C PHE A 483 26.53 -19.35 4.23
N PHE A 484 27.72 -19.08 4.75
CA PHE A 484 28.17 -17.74 5.10
C PHE A 484 28.44 -16.83 3.88
N ARG A 485 28.37 -17.39 2.66
CA ARG A 485 28.39 -16.63 1.40
C ARG A 485 26.99 -16.19 0.93
N LEU A 486 25.94 -16.61 1.63
CA LEU A 486 24.57 -16.20 1.37
C LEU A 486 24.25 -14.90 2.13
N PRO A 487 23.32 -14.07 1.63
CA PRO A 487 22.91 -12.84 2.27
C PRO A 487 21.99 -13.11 3.47
N ILE A 488 22.38 -13.95 4.43
CA ILE A 488 21.52 -14.39 5.54
C ILE A 488 21.58 -13.37 6.67
N VAL A 489 20.45 -13.15 7.35
CA VAL A 489 20.36 -12.33 8.56
C VAL A 489 20.57 -13.18 9.82
N GLU A 490 19.99 -14.38 9.83
CA GLU A 490 20.02 -15.31 10.96
C GLU A 490 20.45 -16.73 10.55
N VAL A 491 21.43 -17.28 11.26
CA VAL A 491 21.76 -18.71 11.17
C VAL A 491 21.62 -19.34 12.55
N SER A 492 20.73 -20.32 12.67
CA SER A 492 20.55 -21.12 13.88
C SER A 492 21.13 -22.52 13.68
N LEU A 493 22.19 -22.81 14.42
CA LEU A 493 22.81 -24.13 14.51
C LEU A 493 22.70 -24.65 15.94
N VAL A 494 21.58 -24.37 16.61
CA VAL A 494 21.30 -24.83 17.97
C VAL A 494 21.11 -26.34 18.04
N ASN A 495 21.55 -26.96 19.14
CA ASN A 495 21.39 -28.40 19.41
C ASN A 495 22.03 -29.30 18.34
N ASN A 496 23.28 -28.97 18.01
CA ASN A 496 24.10 -29.69 17.05
C ASN A 496 25.30 -30.37 17.71
N ASN A 497 26.09 -31.09 16.90
CA ASN A 497 27.30 -31.77 17.37
C ASN A 497 28.60 -31.03 16.95
N LEU A 498 28.54 -29.71 16.79
CA LEU A 498 29.69 -28.91 16.36
C LEU A 498 30.72 -28.84 17.48
N LYS A 499 31.93 -29.35 17.21
CA LYS A 499 33.05 -29.36 18.17
C LYS A 499 33.99 -28.16 18.00
N THR A 500 34.09 -27.64 16.77
CA THR A 500 34.97 -26.55 16.39
C THR A 500 34.28 -25.61 15.40
N LEU A 501 34.75 -24.37 15.33
CA LEU A 501 34.34 -23.36 14.34
C LEU A 501 35.55 -22.98 13.48
N PRO A 502 35.36 -22.58 12.21
CA PRO A 502 36.44 -22.06 11.37
C PRO A 502 37.10 -20.83 12.02
N GLY A 503 38.44 -20.78 11.98
CA GLY A 503 39.20 -19.71 12.62
C GLY A 503 39.00 -18.33 11.99
N ASP A 504 38.65 -18.31 10.71
CA ASP A 504 38.39 -17.14 9.87
C ASP A 504 36.90 -16.79 9.75
N LEU A 505 36.02 -17.50 10.46
CA LEU A 505 34.56 -17.35 10.38
C LEU A 505 34.11 -15.89 10.52
N PHE A 506 34.66 -15.17 11.50
CA PHE A 506 34.28 -13.79 11.80
C PHE A 506 35.08 -12.73 11.02
N SER A 507 35.90 -13.16 10.05
CA SER A 507 36.58 -12.22 9.16
C SER A 507 35.55 -11.54 8.25
N SER A 508 35.79 -10.28 7.88
CA SER A 508 34.88 -9.52 7.00
C SER A 508 34.68 -10.16 5.61
N TYR A 509 35.51 -11.13 5.23
CA TYR A 509 35.38 -11.90 4.00
C TYR A 509 34.33 -13.01 4.10
N ILE A 510 34.15 -13.61 5.30
CA ILE A 510 33.26 -14.75 5.54
C ILE A 510 31.99 -14.33 6.28
N PHE A 511 32.03 -13.32 7.14
CA PHE A 511 30.85 -12.80 7.84
C PHE A 511 30.41 -11.48 7.20
N PRO A 512 29.50 -11.53 6.20
CA PRO A 512 28.91 -10.32 5.64
C PRO A 512 28.34 -9.42 6.73
N SER A 513 28.38 -8.11 6.48
CA SER A 513 27.75 -7.08 7.32
C SER A 513 26.23 -7.24 7.50
N PHE A 514 25.61 -8.19 6.80
CA PHE A 514 24.19 -8.52 6.88
C PHE A 514 23.84 -9.50 8.02
N TYR A 515 24.81 -10.30 8.48
CA TYR A 515 24.57 -11.24 9.57
C TYR A 515 24.31 -10.47 10.86
N THR A 516 23.13 -10.69 11.41
CA THR A 516 22.71 -10.08 12.67
C THR A 516 22.77 -11.09 13.81
N THR A 517 22.50 -12.36 13.53
CA THR A 517 22.41 -13.40 14.57
C THR A 517 23.04 -14.72 14.11
N LEU A 518 23.90 -15.31 14.95
CA LEU A 518 24.42 -16.67 14.83
C LEU A 518 24.17 -17.41 16.15
N ALA A 519 23.24 -18.37 16.16
CA ALA A 519 22.91 -19.13 17.36
C ALA A 519 23.63 -20.49 17.37
N LEU A 520 24.40 -20.75 18.42
CA LEU A 520 25.26 -21.94 18.57
C LEU A 520 25.01 -22.71 19.89
N SER A 521 23.95 -22.37 20.61
CA SER A 521 23.62 -22.99 21.90
C SER A 521 23.48 -24.51 21.79
N TYR A 522 23.77 -25.22 22.89
CA TYR A 522 23.70 -26.68 22.96
C TYR A 522 24.60 -27.42 21.94
N ASN A 523 25.79 -26.87 21.66
CA ASN A 523 26.86 -27.56 20.93
C ASN A 523 28.04 -27.88 21.85
N PRO A 524 28.78 -29.00 21.65
CA PRO A 524 29.97 -29.35 22.42
C PRO A 524 31.22 -28.55 21.99
N LEU A 525 31.08 -27.25 21.77
CA LEU A 525 32.17 -26.35 21.37
C LEU A 525 33.17 -26.19 22.53
N GLN A 526 34.42 -26.61 22.30
CA GLN A 526 35.46 -26.52 23.34
C GLN A 526 36.14 -25.15 23.36
N VAL A 527 36.32 -24.52 22.18
CA VAL A 527 37.05 -23.26 22.02
C VAL A 527 36.39 -22.42 20.94
N LEU A 528 36.15 -21.14 21.23
CA LEU A 528 35.74 -20.14 20.24
C LEU A 528 36.96 -19.54 19.51
N PRO A 529 36.85 -19.22 18.20
CA PRO A 529 37.88 -18.51 17.45
C PRO A 529 38.31 -17.21 18.14
N LYS A 530 39.59 -16.83 18.02
CA LYS A 530 40.14 -15.63 18.68
C LYS A 530 39.34 -14.36 18.36
N LEU A 531 39.00 -14.18 17.09
CA LEU A 531 38.26 -13.00 16.60
C LEU A 531 36.84 -12.91 17.21
N ALA A 532 36.24 -14.05 17.59
CA ALA A 532 34.96 -14.11 18.29
C ALA A 532 35.03 -13.54 19.72
N LYS A 533 36.21 -13.59 20.35
CA LYS A 533 36.43 -13.05 21.71
C LYS A 533 36.69 -11.54 21.68
N GLU A 534 37.21 -11.04 20.56
CA GLU A 534 37.56 -9.62 20.37
C GLU A 534 36.35 -8.80 19.92
N LEU A 535 35.49 -9.38 19.08
CA LEU A 535 34.18 -8.84 18.77
C LEU A 535 33.27 -9.15 19.96
N ARG A 536 32.65 -8.14 20.60
CA ARG A 536 31.64 -8.33 21.66
C ARG A 536 30.35 -8.98 21.10
N VAL A 537 30.46 -10.22 20.64
CA VAL A 537 29.43 -10.99 19.88
C VAL A 537 28.67 -11.96 20.79
N ILE A 538 28.97 -11.96 22.08
CA ILE A 538 28.35 -12.85 23.05
C ILE A 538 27.39 -12.03 23.90
N ASP A 539 26.11 -12.05 23.54
CA ASP A 539 25.05 -11.92 24.53
C ASP A 539 24.81 -13.33 25.09
N GLU A 540 25.23 -13.56 26.33
CA GLU A 540 24.87 -14.78 27.07
C GLU A 540 23.37 -14.72 27.36
N LEU A 541 22.59 -15.59 26.72
CA LEU A 541 21.21 -15.91 27.11
C LEU A 541 21.18 -17.23 27.87
#